data_AF-A0A852U0J5-F1
#
_entry.id   AF-A0A852U0J5-F1
#
_cell.length_a   1.000
_cell.length_b   1.000
_cell.length_c   1.000
_cell.angle_alpha   90.00
_cell.angle_beta   90.00
_cell.angle_gamma   90.00
#
_symmetry.space_group_name_H-M   'P 1'
#
loop_
_entity.id
_entity.type
_entity.pdbx_description
1 polymer ?
#
loop_
_entity_poly.entity_id
_entity_poly.type
_entity_poly.pdbx_seq_one_letter_code
_entity_poly.pdbx_strand_id
1 'polypeptide(L)'
;MLRRISDPERGASFAEYAAVILLVAAIVGVVIASGVSERIATGITDAVDQALNPEQGAPVADGPGDESEDAPGADPDIGRDPPTYPGEPADLDVPEADPAEPEIDPDSTWPYMATTPVLLPGPEEERDPCNPLCRPGESDGDPFSGLPRDMHPEVDLALESREQYGAEEEVPGYKCTGRAPMHRLCQVRKEALMAAMGGEYVRGYPDAAEYLRHFLRGSGETMTVDMDRFMDDVPEFDEQVRGHQQELGIEAVQQAQALDTDGPVTFPVNTAWNAWGYPPDAIDGASFVYDDANWANAIGSFNYNLVGEVTAYPPEEPGGEWSYEIDTQVNLRKYYDWGRQDTSPAVNFPGFTFSQQELWELHRHGMAQEFWIAGDTRVSSEGSG
;
A
#
# COMPACT_ATOMS: atom_id res chain seq x y z
N MET A 1 55.15 -18.12 -23.26
CA MET A 1 54.56 -16.82 -23.67
C MET A 1 53.07 -17.03 -23.90
N LEU A 2 52.24 -16.78 -22.88
CA LEU A 2 50.78 -16.85 -22.99
C LEU A 2 50.26 -15.43 -23.22
N ARG A 3 49.61 -15.19 -24.36
CA ARG A 3 49.02 -13.90 -24.73
C ARG A 3 47.77 -13.67 -23.86
N ARG A 4 47.79 -12.58 -23.08
CA ARG A 4 46.60 -11.95 -22.50
C ARG A 4 45.68 -11.53 -23.65
N ILE A 5 44.49 -12.12 -23.73
CA ILE A 5 43.38 -11.65 -24.55
C ILE A 5 42.20 -11.51 -23.60
N SER A 6 42.04 -10.35 -23.00
CA SER A 6 40.81 -9.83 -22.37
C SER A 6 41.20 -8.47 -21.81
N ASP A 7 40.79 -7.41 -22.49
CA ASP A 7 40.93 -6.04 -22.00
C ASP A 7 39.60 -5.70 -21.30
N PRO A 8 39.54 -5.69 -19.95
CA PRO A 8 38.30 -5.57 -19.20
C PRO A 8 37.63 -4.20 -19.33
N GLU A 9 38.29 -3.22 -19.97
CA GLU A 9 37.74 -1.88 -20.19
C GLU A 9 37.10 -1.69 -21.57
N ARG A 10 37.16 -2.71 -22.44
CA ARG A 10 36.45 -2.65 -23.72
C ARG A 10 34.99 -3.00 -23.49
N GLY A 11 34.17 -1.98 -23.25
CA GLY A 11 32.71 -2.10 -23.22
C GLY A 11 32.19 -2.83 -24.46
N ALA A 12 31.10 -3.58 -24.30
CA ALA A 12 30.54 -4.39 -25.37
C ALA A 12 30.22 -3.52 -26.59
N SER A 13 30.61 -4.00 -27.76
CA SER A 13 30.33 -3.33 -29.01
C SER A 13 28.84 -3.39 -29.33
N PHE A 14 28.34 -2.44 -30.12
CA PHE A 14 26.95 -2.42 -30.57
C PHE A 14 26.52 -3.74 -31.22
N ALA A 15 27.45 -4.45 -31.87
CA ALA A 15 27.21 -5.76 -32.46
C ALA A 15 26.97 -6.86 -31.41
N GLU A 16 27.63 -6.80 -30.26
CA GLU A 16 27.43 -7.75 -29.16
C GLU A 16 26.09 -7.52 -28.47
N TYR A 17 25.67 -6.26 -28.27
CA TYR A 17 24.32 -5.95 -27.77
C TYR A 17 23.22 -6.41 -28.75
N ALA A 18 23.41 -6.18 -30.05
CA ALA A 18 22.47 -6.65 -31.07
C ALA A 18 22.36 -8.19 -31.10
N ALA A 19 23.48 -8.89 -30.92
CA ALA A 19 23.49 -10.35 -30.85
C ALA A 19 22.75 -10.89 -29.61
N VAL A 20 22.92 -10.24 -28.44
CA VAL A 20 22.20 -10.61 -27.22
C VAL A 20 20.69 -10.39 -27.36
N ILE A 21 20.27 -9.25 -27.93
CA ILE A 21 18.85 -8.94 -28.13
C ILE A 21 18.19 -9.96 -29.07
N LEU A 22 18.86 -10.32 -30.18
CA LEU A 22 18.36 -11.34 -31.11
C LEU A 22 18.29 -12.72 -30.48
N LEU A 23 19.26 -13.08 -29.63
CA LEU A 23 19.25 -14.34 -28.90
C LEU A 23 18.08 -14.40 -27.90
N VAL A 24 17.84 -13.34 -27.15
CA VAL A 24 16.72 -13.25 -26.20
C VAL A 24 15.38 -13.33 -26.95
N ALA A 25 15.23 -12.61 -28.07
CA ALA A 25 14.01 -12.68 -28.88
C ALA A 25 13.77 -14.08 -29.45
N ALA A 26 14.82 -14.79 -29.87
CA ALA A 26 14.71 -16.17 -30.36
C ALA A 26 14.30 -17.13 -29.23
N ILE A 27 14.85 -16.98 -28.03
CA ILE A 27 14.48 -17.80 -26.86
C ILE A 27 13.01 -17.57 -26.50
N VAL A 28 12.55 -16.31 -26.43
CA VAL A 28 11.15 -15.97 -26.17
C VAL A 28 10.22 -16.57 -27.23
N GLY A 29 10.60 -16.49 -28.51
CA GLY A 29 9.84 -17.11 -29.60
C GLY A 29 9.71 -18.63 -29.47
N VAL A 30 10.78 -19.32 -29.05
CA VAL A 30 10.76 -20.77 -28.79
C VAL A 30 9.89 -21.10 -27.58
N VAL A 31 9.95 -20.31 -26.50
CA VAL A 31 9.13 -20.52 -25.30
C VAL A 31 7.64 -20.40 -25.65
N ILE A 32 7.25 -19.37 -26.39
CA ILE A 32 5.86 -19.16 -26.82
C ILE A 32 5.41 -20.30 -27.76
N ALA A 33 6.24 -20.68 -28.74
CA ALA A 33 5.89 -21.74 -29.70
C ALA A 33 5.86 -23.15 -29.07
N SER A 34 6.55 -23.37 -27.96
CA SER A 34 6.62 -24.67 -27.29
C SER A 34 5.40 -24.99 -26.42
N GLY A 35 4.44 -24.07 -26.27
CA GLY A 35 3.24 -24.26 -25.44
C GLY A 35 3.56 -24.41 -23.94
N VAL A 36 4.78 -24.05 -23.51
CA VAL A 36 5.22 -24.16 -22.11
C VAL A 36 4.39 -23.24 -21.21
N SER A 37 3.94 -22.09 -21.71
CA SER A 37 3.02 -21.19 -21.00
C SER A 37 1.66 -21.83 -20.71
N GLU A 38 1.13 -22.61 -21.66
CA GLU A 38 -0.13 -23.35 -21.45
C GLU A 38 0.07 -24.50 -20.46
N ARG A 39 1.19 -25.22 -20.52
CA ARG A 39 1.49 -26.30 -19.56
C ARG A 39 1.68 -25.82 -18.12
N ILE A 40 2.27 -24.63 -17.94
CA ILE A 40 2.40 -24.01 -16.61
C ILE A 40 1.04 -23.56 -16.10
N ALA A 41 0.20 -22.97 -16.96
CA ALA A 41 -1.15 -22.57 -16.58
C ALA A 41 -2.02 -23.78 -16.21
N THR A 42 -2.00 -24.87 -16.98
CA THR A 42 -2.73 -26.11 -16.65
C THR A 42 -2.19 -26.77 -15.38
N GLY A 43 -0.87 -26.82 -15.19
CA GLY A 43 -0.29 -27.41 -13.98
C GLY A 43 -0.60 -26.63 -12.69
N ILE A 44 -0.75 -25.31 -12.77
CA ILE A 44 -1.17 -24.48 -11.62
C ILE A 44 -2.65 -24.70 -11.32
N THR A 45 -3.52 -24.72 -12.34
CA THR A 45 -4.95 -24.97 -12.15
C THR A 45 -5.21 -26.37 -11.60
N ASP A 46 -4.52 -27.40 -12.11
CA ASP A 46 -4.66 -28.78 -11.62
C ASP A 46 -4.15 -28.93 -10.18
N ALA A 47 -3.08 -28.22 -9.80
CA ALA A 47 -2.56 -28.22 -8.42
C ALA A 47 -3.52 -27.51 -7.45
N VAL A 48 -4.18 -26.43 -7.89
CA VAL A 48 -5.20 -25.71 -7.12
C VAL A 48 -6.46 -26.55 -6.97
N ASP A 49 -6.94 -27.20 -8.03
CA ASP A 49 -8.11 -28.09 -7.98
C ASP A 49 -7.85 -29.31 -7.09
N GLN A 50 -6.63 -29.86 -7.09
CA GLN A 50 -6.24 -30.97 -6.21
C GLN A 50 -6.13 -30.55 -4.73
N ALA A 51 -5.69 -29.31 -4.46
CA ALA A 51 -5.65 -28.77 -3.10
C ALA A 51 -7.06 -28.50 -2.54
N LEU A 52 -8.02 -28.17 -3.42
CA LEU A 52 -9.39 -27.83 -3.05
C LEU A 52 -10.34 -29.03 -3.03
N ASN A 53 -10.03 -30.13 -3.72
CA ASN A 53 -10.86 -31.36 -3.76
C ASN A 53 -10.03 -32.65 -3.64
N PRO A 54 -9.59 -33.06 -2.43
CA PRO A 54 -8.70 -34.20 -2.24
C PRO A 54 -9.34 -35.60 -2.46
N GLU A 55 -10.63 -35.70 -2.78
CA GLU A 55 -11.33 -36.98 -2.94
C GLU A 55 -11.35 -37.54 -4.38
N GLN A 56 -10.79 -36.83 -5.37
CA GLN A 56 -10.61 -37.38 -6.71
C GLN A 56 -9.17 -37.89 -6.89
N GLY A 57 -9.05 -39.20 -7.10
CA GLY A 57 -7.79 -39.91 -7.22
C GLY A 57 -6.86 -39.35 -8.29
N ALA A 58 -5.55 -39.59 -8.09
CA ALA A 58 -4.46 -39.03 -8.87
C ALA A 58 -4.63 -39.18 -10.40
N PRO A 59 -4.21 -38.19 -11.21
CA PRO A 59 -4.21 -38.32 -12.66
C PRO A 59 -3.21 -39.38 -13.11
N VAL A 60 -3.65 -40.24 -14.03
CA VAL A 60 -2.82 -41.17 -14.78
C VAL A 60 -2.01 -40.35 -15.78
N ALA A 61 -0.68 -40.42 -15.69
CA ALA A 61 0.21 -39.87 -16.70
C ALA A 61 0.18 -40.78 -17.94
N ASP A 62 -0.50 -40.33 -19.01
CA ASP A 62 -0.42 -40.95 -20.33
C ASP A 62 0.95 -40.66 -20.96
N GLY A 63 1.89 -41.59 -20.77
CA GLY A 63 3.13 -41.68 -21.55
C GLY A 63 3.05 -42.85 -22.54
N PRO A 64 3.61 -42.73 -23.76
CA PRO A 64 3.60 -43.83 -24.72
C PRO A 64 4.74 -44.81 -24.45
N GLY A 65 4.37 -46.09 -24.19
CA GLY A 65 5.10 -47.33 -24.48
C GLY A 65 6.43 -47.61 -23.76
N ASP A 66 6.54 -48.77 -23.07
CA ASP A 66 7.05 -50.01 -23.70
C ASP A 66 6.88 -51.22 -22.76
N GLU A 67 6.77 -52.39 -23.36
CA GLU A 67 6.52 -53.70 -22.74
C GLU A 67 7.72 -54.20 -21.91
N SER A 68 7.49 -54.82 -20.74
CA SER A 68 8.17 -56.07 -20.34
C SER A 68 7.54 -56.72 -19.11
N GLU A 69 7.24 -58.00 -19.28
CA GLU A 69 6.81 -58.97 -18.28
C GLU A 69 7.90 -59.24 -17.22
N ASP A 70 7.45 -59.58 -16.00
CA ASP A 70 7.95 -60.64 -15.11
C ASP A 70 8.09 -60.20 -13.63
N ALA A 71 7.32 -60.90 -12.78
CA ALA A 71 7.57 -61.07 -11.35
C ALA A 71 8.18 -62.49 -11.13
N PRO A 72 8.58 -62.94 -9.91
CA PRO A 72 8.62 -62.26 -8.61
C PRO A 72 9.91 -62.54 -7.77
N GLY A 73 10.07 -61.80 -6.66
CA GLY A 73 10.53 -62.40 -5.40
C GLY A 73 11.84 -61.92 -4.76
N ALA A 74 11.81 -61.98 -3.42
CA ALA A 74 12.91 -62.05 -2.45
C ALA A 74 13.50 -60.73 -1.90
N ASP A 75 13.02 -60.40 -0.70
CA ASP A 75 13.78 -59.84 0.44
C ASP A 75 14.96 -60.80 0.79
N PRO A 76 16.16 -60.32 1.20
CA PRO A 76 16.39 -59.97 2.61
C PRO A 76 17.36 -58.79 2.89
N ASP A 77 17.04 -58.02 3.92
CA ASP A 77 17.88 -57.72 5.11
C ASP A 77 19.33 -57.21 4.89
N ILE A 78 19.56 -55.91 5.12
CA ILE A 78 20.81 -55.40 5.71
C ILE A 78 20.49 -54.27 6.69
N GLY A 79 20.61 -54.57 7.98
CA GLY A 79 20.52 -53.61 9.08
C GLY A 79 21.63 -52.54 9.08
N ARG A 80 21.31 -51.42 9.74
CA ARG A 80 22.25 -50.51 10.40
C ARG A 80 21.50 -49.63 11.40
N ASP A 81 21.97 -49.66 12.64
CA ASP A 81 21.45 -48.98 13.82
C ASP A 81 21.37 -47.45 13.68
N PRO A 82 20.42 -46.79 14.37
CA PRO A 82 20.42 -45.34 14.53
C PRO A 82 21.45 -44.89 15.60
N PRO A 83 22.08 -43.70 15.44
CA PRO A 83 23.04 -43.21 16.42
C PRO A 83 22.36 -42.78 17.73
N THR A 84 22.95 -43.25 18.82
CA THR A 84 22.73 -42.83 20.20
C THR A 84 23.35 -41.45 20.43
N TYR A 85 22.56 -40.50 20.94
CA TYR A 85 23.04 -39.23 21.52
C TYR A 85 23.21 -39.40 23.04
N PRO A 86 24.38 -39.07 23.62
CA PRO A 86 24.52 -38.94 25.08
C PRO A 86 24.47 -37.46 25.50
N GLY A 87 23.74 -37.17 26.58
CA GLY A 87 23.86 -35.90 27.29
C GLY A 87 22.59 -35.47 28.03
N GLU A 88 22.45 -35.93 29.27
CA GLU A 88 21.51 -35.43 30.29
C GLU A 88 21.63 -33.91 30.51
N PRO A 89 20.52 -33.20 30.82
CA PRO A 89 20.58 -31.93 31.53
C PRO A 89 20.74 -32.17 33.04
N ALA A 90 21.66 -31.40 33.63
CA ALA A 90 21.91 -31.39 35.07
C ALA A 90 20.71 -30.88 35.88
N ASP A 91 20.47 -31.55 37.00
CA ASP A 91 19.57 -31.15 38.08
C ASP A 91 19.86 -29.72 38.55
N LEU A 92 18.84 -28.86 38.48
CA LEU A 92 18.77 -27.64 39.28
C LEU A 92 17.54 -27.73 40.18
N ASP A 93 17.81 -27.79 41.48
CA ASP A 93 16.87 -27.71 42.58
C ASP A 93 15.84 -26.60 42.39
N VAL A 94 14.57 -26.99 42.24
CA VAL A 94 13.42 -26.10 42.34
C VAL A 94 13.02 -26.02 43.81
N PRO A 95 13.13 -24.87 44.49
CA PRO A 95 12.48 -24.70 45.78
C PRO A 95 10.96 -24.61 45.57
N GLU A 96 10.20 -25.44 46.30
CA GLU A 96 8.75 -25.33 46.45
C GLU A 96 8.38 -23.91 46.94
N ALA A 97 7.59 -23.19 46.13
CA ALA A 97 6.96 -21.95 46.52
C ALA A 97 5.49 -22.21 46.88
N ASP A 98 5.18 -21.90 48.14
CA ASP A 98 3.89 -21.83 48.82
C ASP A 98 2.84 -20.99 48.03
N PRO A 99 1.54 -21.33 48.04
CA PRO A 99 0.52 -20.69 47.24
C PRO A 99 0.00 -19.45 47.97
N ALA A 100 0.35 -18.27 47.47
CA ALA A 100 -0.29 -17.02 47.85
C ALA A 100 -0.80 -16.33 46.59
N GLU A 101 -2.12 -16.30 46.44
CA GLU A 101 -2.84 -15.47 45.49
C GLU A 101 -2.42 -14.00 45.68
N PRO A 102 -2.15 -13.24 44.60
CA PRO A 102 -1.99 -11.80 44.76
C PRO A 102 -3.36 -11.18 45.04
N GLU A 103 -3.52 -10.68 46.28
CA GLU A 103 -4.59 -9.75 46.64
C GLU A 103 -4.54 -8.55 45.70
N ILE A 104 -5.65 -8.34 44.98
CA ILE A 104 -5.90 -7.14 44.18
C ILE A 104 -6.11 -5.98 45.16
N ASP A 105 -5.20 -5.01 45.14
CA ASP A 105 -5.33 -3.73 45.85
C ASP A 105 -6.50 -2.92 45.27
N PRO A 106 -7.59 -2.67 46.03
CA PRO A 106 -8.76 -1.97 45.52
C PRO A 106 -8.63 -0.44 45.48
N ASP A 107 -7.47 0.16 45.78
CA ASP A 107 -7.33 1.63 45.85
C ASP A 107 -6.35 2.27 44.82
N SER A 108 -5.88 1.52 43.81
CA SER A 108 -5.14 2.12 42.69
C SER A 108 -6.10 2.71 41.63
N THR A 109 -6.37 3.99 41.79
CA THR A 109 -7.27 4.82 40.97
C THR A 109 -6.64 5.29 39.66
N TRP A 110 -7.10 4.73 38.53
CA TRP A 110 -7.16 5.40 37.21
C TRP A 110 -8.50 5.02 36.54
N PRO A 111 -9.40 5.97 36.28
CA PRO A 111 -10.78 5.67 35.95
C PRO A 111 -10.97 5.47 34.44
N TYR A 112 -11.22 4.23 34.02
CA TYR A 112 -12.17 3.97 32.94
C TYR A 112 -13.43 3.40 33.57
N MET A 113 -14.44 4.25 33.77
CA MET A 113 -15.82 3.80 33.78
C MET A 113 -16.58 4.57 32.72
N ALA A 114 -17.00 3.82 31.70
CA ALA A 114 -18.19 4.11 30.95
C ALA A 114 -19.38 4.05 31.93
N THR A 115 -19.91 5.22 32.28
CA THR A 115 -21.28 5.34 32.80
C THR A 115 -22.05 6.25 31.87
N THR A 116 -23.01 5.67 31.17
CA THR A 116 -24.09 6.35 30.47
C THR A 116 -24.82 7.31 31.42
N PRO A 117 -24.97 8.60 31.08
CA PRO A 117 -25.99 9.42 31.68
C PRO A 117 -27.28 9.33 30.86
N VAL A 118 -28.32 8.80 31.49
CA VAL A 118 -29.71 9.16 31.17
C VAL A 118 -29.88 10.63 31.57
N LEU A 119 -30.21 11.52 30.62
CA LEU A 119 -30.63 12.89 30.93
C LEU A 119 -31.92 13.27 30.19
N LEU A 120 -32.85 13.76 31.01
CA LEU A 120 -34.14 14.35 30.73
C LEU A 120 -34.00 15.65 29.89
N PRO A 121 -35.10 16.14 29.28
CA PRO A 121 -35.02 17.18 28.26
C PRO A 121 -34.87 18.59 28.85
N GLY A 122 -33.98 19.39 28.28
CA GLY A 122 -33.95 20.85 28.37
C GLY A 122 -32.59 21.45 28.03
N PRO A 123 -32.47 22.79 27.90
CA PRO A 123 -33.32 23.71 27.14
C PRO A 123 -32.78 23.89 25.70
N GLU A 124 -33.56 24.57 24.85
CA GLU A 124 -33.34 24.79 23.42
C GLU A 124 -31.88 25.03 23.03
N GLU A 125 -31.35 24.10 22.23
CA GLU A 125 -30.05 24.16 21.57
C GLU A 125 -30.03 25.39 20.64
N GLU A 126 -29.20 26.37 20.97
CA GLU A 126 -28.84 27.46 20.08
C GLU A 126 -28.28 26.83 18.80
N ARG A 127 -29.07 26.86 17.72
CA ARG A 127 -28.63 26.42 16.39
C ARG A 127 -27.43 27.26 15.99
N ASP A 128 -26.25 26.70 16.13
CA ASP A 128 -25.02 27.25 15.56
C ASP A 128 -25.22 27.34 14.04
N PRO A 129 -25.36 28.54 13.45
CA PRO A 129 -25.74 28.73 12.05
C PRO A 129 -24.69 28.24 11.05
N CYS A 130 -23.58 27.71 11.57
CA CYS A 130 -22.37 27.36 10.87
C CYS A 130 -22.05 25.85 10.96
N ASN A 131 -22.89 25.04 11.62
CA ASN A 131 -22.73 23.59 11.72
C ASN A 131 -23.47 22.89 10.57
N PRO A 132 -22.84 22.02 9.75
CA PRO A 132 -21.51 21.40 9.92
C PRO A 132 -20.30 22.11 9.27
N LEU A 133 -20.47 23.16 8.45
CA LEU A 133 -19.37 23.77 7.68
C LEU A 133 -18.17 24.29 8.51
N CYS A 134 -18.40 24.66 9.78
CA CYS A 134 -17.40 25.22 10.68
C CYS A 134 -16.85 24.23 11.71
N ARG A 135 -17.31 22.97 11.70
CA ARG A 135 -16.73 21.90 12.52
C ARG A 135 -16.20 20.81 11.59
N PRO A 136 -15.01 20.25 11.84
CA PRO A 136 -14.65 19.01 11.17
C PRO A 136 -15.76 18.01 11.49
N GLY A 137 -16.44 17.50 10.46
CA GLY A 137 -17.58 16.60 10.63
C GLY A 137 -17.21 15.44 11.55
N GLU A 138 -17.89 15.34 12.69
CA GLU A 138 -17.88 14.13 13.51
C GLU A 138 -18.67 13.10 12.71
N SER A 139 -17.98 12.27 11.94
CA SER A 139 -18.63 11.25 11.12
C SER A 139 -19.39 10.30 12.06
N ASP A 140 -20.72 10.30 11.96
CA ASP A 140 -21.60 9.29 12.54
C ASP A 140 -21.28 7.93 11.88
N GLY A 141 -20.26 7.26 12.42
CA GLY A 141 -19.69 6.02 11.90
C GLY A 141 -18.20 6.19 11.64
N ASP A 142 -17.39 5.33 12.24
CA ASP A 142 -15.95 5.24 11.98
C ASP A 142 -15.72 4.90 10.49
N PRO A 143 -15.24 5.86 9.65
CA PRO A 143 -15.01 5.62 8.22
C PRO A 143 -13.83 4.66 8.00
N PHE A 144 -13.09 4.29 9.05
CA PHE A 144 -12.00 3.33 9.04
C PHE A 144 -12.45 1.89 9.37
N SER A 145 -13.72 1.67 9.68
CA SER A 145 -14.23 0.35 10.10
C SER A 145 -14.21 -0.74 9.01
N GLY A 146 -14.03 -0.34 7.74
CA GLY A 146 -13.97 -1.24 6.57
C GLY A 146 -12.67 -1.21 5.76
N LEU A 147 -11.71 -0.34 6.08
CA LEU A 147 -10.45 -0.21 5.34
C LEU A 147 -9.31 -1.00 6.01
N PRO A 148 -8.26 -1.41 5.26
CA PRO A 148 -7.08 -2.04 5.84
C PRO A 148 -6.54 -1.17 6.99
N ARG A 149 -6.49 -1.75 8.19
CA ARG A 149 -6.22 -1.08 9.49
C ARG A 149 -4.80 -0.55 9.66
N ASP A 150 -4.01 -0.49 8.60
CA ASP A 150 -2.58 -0.19 8.69
C ASP A 150 -2.24 1.26 8.31
N MET A 151 -3.20 2.09 7.86
CA MET A 151 -2.95 3.52 7.62
C MET A 151 -2.80 4.27 8.96
N HIS A 152 -1.59 4.26 9.50
CA HIS A 152 -1.20 4.90 10.75
C HIS A 152 -1.36 6.44 10.66
N PRO A 153 -2.23 7.07 11.46
CA PRO A 153 -2.33 8.52 11.51
C PRO A 153 -1.33 9.05 12.54
N GLU A 154 -0.16 9.55 12.14
CA GLU A 154 0.62 10.58 12.87
C GLU A 154 1.96 10.89 12.19
N VAL A 155 2.24 12.18 12.01
CA VAL A 155 3.45 12.71 11.36
C VAL A 155 4.75 12.24 12.05
N ASP A 156 4.66 11.94 13.35
CA ASP A 156 5.79 11.53 14.19
C ASP A 156 6.30 10.11 13.87
N LEU A 157 5.46 9.23 13.28
CA LEU A 157 5.82 7.83 13.04
C LEU A 157 6.92 7.60 11.99
N ALA A 158 7.12 8.51 11.03
CA ALA A 158 8.15 8.37 10.01
C ALA A 158 9.56 8.55 10.61
N LEU A 159 9.73 9.57 11.45
CA LEU A 159 10.99 9.84 12.13
C LEU A 159 11.21 8.89 13.31
N GLU A 160 10.14 8.56 14.04
CA GLU A 160 10.18 7.56 15.10
C GLU A 160 10.48 6.17 14.57
N SER A 161 9.97 5.76 13.41
CA SER A 161 10.31 4.47 12.79
C SER A 161 11.77 4.43 12.34
N ARG A 162 12.30 5.54 11.81
CA ARG A 162 13.72 5.68 11.45
C ARG A 162 14.63 5.45 12.66
N GLU A 163 14.29 6.05 13.81
CA GLU A 163 15.01 5.87 15.07
C GLU A 163 14.80 4.47 15.67
N GLN A 164 13.57 3.93 15.59
CA GLN A 164 13.20 2.61 16.09
C GLN A 164 13.94 1.48 15.38
N TYR A 165 14.13 1.59 14.06
CA TYR A 165 14.75 0.55 13.24
C TYR A 165 16.19 0.86 12.82
N GLY A 166 16.75 1.98 13.30
CA GLY A 166 18.13 2.38 13.04
C GLY A 166 18.41 2.56 11.54
N ALA A 167 17.47 3.16 10.81
CA ALA A 167 17.66 3.49 9.41
C ALA A 167 18.65 4.66 9.29
N GLU A 168 19.70 4.44 8.50
CA GLU A 168 20.74 5.43 8.21
C GLU A 168 20.34 6.24 6.97
N GLU A 169 20.75 7.52 6.93
CA GLU A 169 20.43 8.50 5.86
C GLU A 169 20.84 8.01 4.46
N GLU A 170 21.86 7.16 4.41
CA GLU A 170 22.15 6.26 3.29
C GLU A 170 22.19 4.82 3.82
N VAL A 171 21.37 3.93 3.26
CA VAL A 171 21.47 2.49 3.54
C VAL A 171 22.86 2.02 3.15
N PRO A 172 23.74 1.63 4.09
CA PRO A 172 25.12 1.38 3.74
C PRO A 172 25.21 0.20 2.79
N GLY A 173 25.91 0.39 1.66
CA GLY A 173 26.10 -0.65 0.66
C GLY A 173 26.68 -1.95 1.24
N TYR A 174 27.32 -1.89 2.41
CA TYR A 174 27.85 -3.06 3.08
C TYR A 174 26.80 -4.02 3.65
N LYS A 175 25.55 -3.61 3.88
CA LYS A 175 24.47 -4.52 4.32
C LYS A 175 24.22 -5.65 3.32
N CYS A 176 24.61 -5.46 2.05
CA CYS A 176 24.53 -6.47 1.00
C CYS A 176 25.89 -6.84 0.34
N THR A 177 27.04 -6.44 0.92
CA THR A 177 28.37 -6.87 0.43
C THR A 177 28.94 -7.99 1.31
N GLY A 178 29.50 -9.04 0.71
CA GLY A 178 30.18 -10.13 1.43
C GLY A 178 29.69 -11.54 1.06
N ARG A 179 29.64 -12.47 2.04
CA ARG A 179 29.13 -13.86 1.88
C ARG A 179 27.59 -13.98 1.91
N ALA A 180 26.86 -12.87 2.02
CA ALA A 180 25.39 -12.83 2.12
C ALA A 180 24.61 -12.28 0.89
N PRO A 181 25.11 -12.27 -0.37
CA PRO A 181 24.35 -11.78 -1.53
C PRO A 181 23.17 -12.68 -1.89
N MET A 182 23.06 -13.85 -1.25
CA MET A 182 21.94 -14.80 -1.38
C MET A 182 20.86 -14.59 -0.30
N HIS A 183 21.00 -13.61 0.61
CA HIS A 183 19.95 -13.32 1.57
C HIS A 183 18.73 -12.73 0.83
N ARG A 184 17.54 -13.27 1.08
CA ARG A 184 16.30 -12.88 0.36
C ARG A 184 16.10 -11.37 0.34
N LEU A 185 16.32 -10.69 1.47
CA LEU A 185 16.18 -9.22 1.56
C LEU A 185 17.15 -8.45 0.64
N CYS A 186 18.38 -8.93 0.46
CA CYS A 186 19.32 -8.28 -0.47
C CYS A 186 18.93 -8.51 -1.94
N GLN A 187 18.26 -9.62 -2.25
CA GLN A 187 17.69 -9.86 -3.59
C GLN A 187 16.50 -8.93 -3.84
N VAL A 188 15.54 -8.88 -2.90
CA VAL A 188 14.37 -7.99 -2.98
C VAL A 188 14.82 -6.53 -3.15
N ARG A 189 15.76 -6.06 -2.32
CA ARG A 189 16.29 -4.68 -2.45
C ARG A 189 16.89 -4.42 -3.83
N LYS A 190 17.67 -5.36 -4.36
CA LYS A 190 18.32 -5.23 -5.67
C LYS A 190 17.28 -5.23 -6.79
N GLU A 191 16.31 -6.11 -6.73
CA GLU A 191 15.20 -6.20 -7.68
C GLU A 191 14.37 -4.91 -7.65
N ALA A 192 14.06 -4.38 -6.46
CA ALA A 192 13.34 -3.12 -6.29
C ALA A 192 14.13 -1.93 -6.87
N LEU A 193 15.45 -1.87 -6.66
CA LEU A 193 16.31 -0.86 -7.30
C LEU A 193 16.31 -0.99 -8.82
N MET A 194 16.37 -2.21 -9.35
CA MET A 194 16.31 -2.48 -10.79
C MET A 194 14.95 -2.10 -11.37
N ALA A 195 13.86 -2.38 -10.66
CA ALA A 195 12.51 -2.00 -11.04
C ALA A 195 12.35 -0.48 -11.08
N ALA A 196 12.84 0.21 -10.05
CA ALA A 196 12.75 1.66 -9.96
C ALA A 196 13.63 2.36 -11.02
N MET A 197 14.83 1.85 -11.30
CA MET A 197 15.62 2.32 -12.45
C MET A 197 14.90 2.01 -13.78
N GLY A 198 14.35 0.80 -13.93
CA GLY A 198 13.64 0.37 -15.12
C GLY A 198 12.40 1.20 -15.42
N GLY A 199 11.59 1.55 -14.41
CA GLY A 199 10.40 2.39 -14.54
C GLY A 199 10.69 3.82 -14.97
N GLU A 200 11.89 4.34 -14.67
CA GLU A 200 12.36 5.63 -15.18
C GLU A 200 12.75 5.55 -16.67
N TYR A 201 13.37 4.44 -17.11
CA TYR A 201 13.80 4.26 -18.51
C TYR A 201 12.69 3.78 -19.45
N VAL A 202 11.75 2.98 -18.94
CA VAL A 202 10.55 2.53 -19.67
C VAL A 202 9.48 3.58 -19.43
N ARG A 203 9.28 4.49 -20.40
CA ARG A 203 8.22 5.51 -20.35
C ARG A 203 6.90 4.87 -19.91
N GLY A 204 6.46 5.17 -18.69
CA GLY A 204 5.21 4.63 -18.16
C GLY A 204 5.07 4.66 -16.65
N TYR A 205 6.17 4.79 -15.87
CA TYR A 205 6.07 4.80 -14.40
C TYR A 205 7.07 5.76 -13.69
N PRO A 206 7.22 7.02 -14.12
CA PRO A 206 8.22 7.93 -13.56
C PRO A 206 8.01 8.21 -12.06
N ASP A 207 6.77 8.40 -11.61
CA ASP A 207 6.46 8.76 -10.21
C ASP A 207 6.59 7.56 -9.29
N ALA A 208 6.07 6.41 -9.71
CA ALA A 208 6.25 5.17 -8.94
C ALA A 208 7.74 4.80 -8.80
N ALA A 209 8.51 4.99 -9.87
CA ALA A 209 9.96 4.79 -9.85
C ALA A 209 10.66 5.78 -8.91
N GLU A 210 10.25 7.05 -8.89
CA GLU A 210 10.82 8.05 -8.00
C GLU A 210 10.53 7.72 -6.53
N TYR A 211 9.28 7.39 -6.21
CA TYR A 211 8.84 7.16 -4.83
C TYR A 211 9.44 5.87 -4.27
N LEU A 212 9.50 4.80 -5.10
CA LEU A 212 10.21 3.58 -4.71
C LEU A 212 11.72 3.82 -4.54
N ARG A 213 12.36 4.65 -5.40
CA ARG A 213 13.78 5.01 -5.18
C ARG A 213 13.98 5.77 -3.89
N HIS A 214 13.08 6.68 -3.55
CA HIS A 214 13.13 7.44 -2.31
C HIS A 214 13.03 6.52 -1.08
N PHE A 215 12.05 5.63 -1.06
CA PHE A 215 11.91 4.57 -0.07
C PHE A 215 13.24 3.79 0.09
N LEU A 216 13.79 3.34 -1.03
CA LEU A 216 15.02 2.54 -1.09
C LEU A 216 16.29 3.31 -0.75
N ARG A 217 16.31 4.64 -0.81
CA ARG A 217 17.43 5.48 -0.33
C ARG A 217 17.45 5.54 1.19
N GLY A 218 16.26 5.56 1.79
CA GLY A 218 16.10 5.47 3.23
C GLY A 218 16.09 6.82 3.96
N SER A 219 15.93 7.94 3.26
CA SER A 219 16.00 9.26 3.92
C SER A 219 14.82 9.53 4.85
N GLY A 220 13.63 8.98 4.52
CA GLY A 220 12.40 9.24 5.28
C GLY A 220 11.84 10.65 5.09
N GLU A 221 12.47 11.47 4.25
CA GLU A 221 12.03 12.84 4.00
C GLU A 221 10.65 12.85 3.32
N THR A 222 9.83 13.84 3.65
CA THR A 222 8.54 14.01 2.99
C THR A 222 8.72 14.28 1.50
N MET A 223 8.00 13.55 0.65
CA MET A 223 7.91 13.82 -0.77
C MET A 223 6.70 14.69 -1.09
N THR A 224 6.86 15.59 -2.05
CA THR A 224 5.78 16.45 -2.53
C THR A 224 5.16 15.88 -3.80
N VAL A 225 3.83 15.80 -3.83
CA VAL A 225 3.06 15.52 -5.06
C VAL A 225 2.82 16.82 -5.80
N ASP A 226 3.08 16.82 -7.10
CA ASP A 226 2.59 17.87 -8.00
C ASP A 226 1.09 17.64 -8.23
N MET A 227 0.26 18.31 -7.43
CA MET A 227 -1.19 18.09 -7.42
C MET A 227 -1.88 18.55 -8.70
N ASP A 228 -1.35 19.57 -9.37
CA ASP A 228 -1.89 20.01 -10.66
C ASP A 228 -1.72 18.90 -11.71
N ARG A 229 -0.50 18.36 -11.82
CA ARG A 229 -0.23 17.22 -12.71
C ARG A 229 -1.00 15.97 -12.28
N PHE A 230 -1.08 15.69 -10.98
CA PHE A 230 -1.80 14.54 -10.47
C PHE A 230 -3.28 14.58 -10.84
N MET A 231 -3.95 15.73 -10.67
CA MET A 231 -5.35 15.90 -11.03
C MET A 231 -5.57 15.89 -12.55
N ASP A 232 -4.60 16.36 -13.35
CA ASP A 232 -4.63 16.24 -14.82
C ASP A 232 -4.51 14.78 -15.29
N ASP A 233 -3.64 13.99 -14.66
CA ASP A 233 -3.38 12.58 -15.00
C ASP A 233 -4.46 11.64 -14.42
N VAL A 234 -5.10 12.01 -13.31
CA VAL A 234 -6.13 11.25 -12.59
C VAL A 234 -7.46 12.03 -12.58
N PRO A 235 -8.15 12.13 -13.73
CA PRO A 235 -9.38 12.92 -13.85
C PRO A 235 -10.51 12.44 -12.94
N GLU A 236 -10.53 11.16 -12.55
CA GLU A 236 -11.49 10.61 -11.60
C GLU A 236 -11.37 11.29 -10.22
N PHE A 237 -10.16 11.73 -9.84
CA PHE A 237 -9.98 12.49 -8.61
C PHE A 237 -10.39 13.96 -8.77
N ASP A 238 -10.15 14.58 -9.94
CA ASP A 238 -10.68 15.92 -10.24
C ASP A 238 -12.22 15.92 -10.16
N GLU A 239 -12.87 14.92 -10.76
CA GLU A 239 -14.32 14.74 -10.67
C GLU A 239 -14.80 14.55 -9.22
N GLN A 240 -14.08 13.76 -8.40
CA GLN A 240 -14.37 13.60 -6.98
C GLN A 240 -14.31 14.93 -6.22
N VAL A 241 -13.27 15.74 -6.46
CA VAL A 241 -13.12 17.06 -5.82
C VAL A 241 -14.23 18.00 -6.26
N ARG A 242 -14.56 18.04 -7.56
CA ARG A 242 -15.65 18.89 -8.08
C ARG A 242 -17.02 18.49 -7.55
N GLY A 243 -17.29 17.19 -7.43
CA GLY A 243 -18.52 16.68 -6.82
C GLY A 243 -18.64 17.13 -5.36
N HIS A 244 -17.56 17.02 -4.60
CA HIS A 244 -17.55 17.46 -3.19
C HIS A 244 -17.71 18.99 -3.07
N GLN A 245 -17.08 19.79 -3.96
CA GLN A 245 -17.32 21.23 -4.02
C GLN A 245 -18.78 21.57 -4.35
N GLN A 246 -19.43 20.81 -5.25
CA GLN A 246 -20.83 21.00 -5.60
C GLN A 246 -21.75 20.75 -4.40
N GLU A 247 -21.50 19.67 -3.66
CA GLU A 247 -22.25 19.34 -2.44
C GLU A 247 -22.15 20.45 -1.39
N LEU A 248 -20.93 20.95 -1.15
CA LEU A 248 -20.67 22.07 -0.24
C LEU A 248 -21.36 23.37 -0.71
N GLY A 249 -21.36 23.64 -2.02
CA GLY A 249 -22.04 24.78 -2.61
C GLY A 249 -23.55 24.75 -2.41
N ILE A 250 -24.18 23.59 -2.63
CA ILE A 250 -25.62 23.39 -2.38
C ILE A 250 -25.94 23.55 -0.90
N GLU A 251 -25.09 23.02 -0.02
CA GLU A 251 -25.25 23.18 1.43
C GLU A 251 -25.15 24.65 1.86
N ALA A 252 -24.17 25.39 1.33
CA ALA A 252 -24.01 26.82 1.60
C ALA A 252 -25.24 27.63 1.15
N VAL A 253 -25.83 27.30 0.01
CA VAL A 253 -27.09 27.93 -0.45
C VAL A 253 -28.22 27.65 0.53
N GLN A 254 -28.39 26.41 0.99
CA GLN A 254 -29.45 26.05 1.95
C GLN A 254 -29.27 26.78 3.29
N GLN A 255 -28.03 26.91 3.77
CA GLN A 255 -27.72 27.65 4.99
C GLN A 255 -27.97 29.15 4.80
N ALA A 256 -27.57 29.75 3.68
CA ALA A 256 -27.82 31.15 3.37
C ALA A 256 -29.32 31.47 3.30
N GLN A 257 -30.11 30.59 2.67
CA GLN A 257 -31.58 30.71 2.62
C GLN A 257 -32.20 30.68 4.03
N ALA A 258 -31.68 29.86 4.95
CA ALA A 258 -32.17 29.77 6.32
C ALA A 258 -31.87 31.01 7.17
N LEU A 259 -30.88 31.82 6.77
CA LEU A 259 -30.51 33.06 7.45
C LEU A 259 -31.39 34.27 7.07
N ASP A 260 -32.27 34.12 6.06
CA ASP A 260 -33.19 35.16 5.58
C ASP A 260 -32.47 36.50 5.28
N THR A 261 -31.33 36.42 4.59
CA THR A 261 -30.53 37.59 4.20
C THR A 261 -30.80 38.02 2.76
N ASP A 262 -30.75 39.33 2.52
CA ASP A 262 -30.91 39.94 1.20
C ASP A 262 -29.57 40.05 0.41
N GLY A 263 -28.45 39.61 0.99
CA GLY A 263 -27.12 39.74 0.40
C GLY A 263 -26.30 38.44 0.42
N PRO A 264 -25.15 38.40 -0.29
CA PRO A 264 -24.30 37.22 -0.32
C PRO A 264 -23.82 36.81 1.07
N VAL A 265 -23.69 35.50 1.30
CA VAL A 265 -23.18 34.93 2.55
C VAL A 265 -22.00 34.05 2.26
N THR A 266 -20.88 34.31 2.94
CA THR A 266 -19.67 33.51 2.85
C THR A 266 -19.54 32.61 4.07
N PHE A 267 -19.32 31.32 3.84
CA PHE A 267 -19.03 30.32 4.86
C PHE A 267 -17.60 29.81 4.68
N PRO A 268 -16.86 29.57 5.78
CA PRO A 268 -15.59 28.87 5.68
C PRO A 268 -15.83 27.41 5.31
N VAL A 269 -14.90 26.84 4.54
CA VAL A 269 -14.85 25.42 4.22
C VAL A 269 -13.69 24.79 4.97
N ASN A 270 -13.95 23.75 5.76
CA ASN A 270 -12.94 22.92 6.38
C ASN A 270 -13.48 21.49 6.55
N THR A 271 -13.23 20.64 5.55
CA THR A 271 -13.74 19.26 5.57
C THR A 271 -12.86 18.37 6.43
N ALA A 272 -13.45 17.27 6.92
CA ALA A 272 -12.67 16.15 7.44
C ALA A 272 -11.72 15.58 6.36
N TRP A 273 -10.72 14.82 6.81
CA TRP A 273 -9.89 14.02 5.91
C TRP A 273 -10.68 12.82 5.42
N ASN A 274 -10.76 12.66 4.10
CA ASN A 274 -11.47 11.59 3.43
C ASN A 274 -10.46 10.66 2.75
N ALA A 275 -10.65 9.35 2.90
CA ALA A 275 -9.89 8.36 2.15
C ALA A 275 -10.44 8.25 0.72
N TRP A 276 -9.55 8.12 -0.26
CA TRP A 276 -9.90 7.88 -1.66
C TRP A 276 -8.87 6.96 -2.31
N GLY A 277 -9.24 6.34 -3.43
CA GLY A 277 -8.33 5.52 -4.24
C GLY A 277 -8.67 4.04 -4.24
N TYR A 278 -9.25 3.48 -3.17
CA TYR A 278 -9.72 2.09 -3.17
C TYR A 278 -11.18 1.98 -3.60
N PRO A 279 -11.53 0.99 -4.45
CA PRO A 279 -12.93 0.65 -4.69
C PRO A 279 -13.61 0.24 -3.38
N PRO A 280 -14.88 0.61 -3.16
CA PRO A 280 -15.61 0.24 -1.93
C PRO A 280 -15.62 -1.27 -1.65
N ASP A 281 -15.55 -2.08 -2.70
CA ASP A 281 -15.65 -3.55 -2.63
C ASP A 281 -14.29 -4.27 -2.82
N ALA A 282 -13.18 -3.55 -2.97
CA ALA A 282 -11.87 -4.16 -3.20
C ALA A 282 -11.17 -4.53 -1.88
N ILE A 283 -10.77 -5.80 -1.76
CA ILE A 283 -10.02 -6.35 -0.61
C ILE A 283 -8.62 -6.83 -1.05
N ASP A 284 -8.19 -6.50 -2.27
CA ASP A 284 -6.98 -7.07 -2.87
C ASP A 284 -5.72 -6.20 -2.76
N GLY A 285 -5.85 -4.97 -2.25
CA GLY A 285 -4.75 -4.02 -2.06
C GLY A 285 -4.14 -3.48 -3.36
N ALA A 286 -4.63 -3.92 -4.53
CA ALA A 286 -4.05 -3.66 -5.84
C ALA A 286 -5.04 -3.07 -6.85
N SER A 287 -6.34 -3.11 -6.56
CA SER A 287 -7.37 -2.45 -7.36
C SER A 287 -7.58 -1.01 -6.90
N PHE A 288 -7.61 -0.07 -7.84
CA PHE A 288 -7.84 1.36 -7.58
C PHE A 288 -9.07 1.86 -8.34
N VAL A 289 -9.66 2.96 -7.87
CA VAL A 289 -10.80 3.63 -8.55
C VAL A 289 -10.38 4.46 -9.76
N TYR A 290 -9.10 4.45 -10.10
CA TYR A 290 -8.51 5.18 -11.22
C TYR A 290 -7.51 4.30 -11.97
N ASP A 291 -7.39 4.51 -13.28
CA ASP A 291 -6.69 3.59 -14.20
C ASP A 291 -5.21 3.94 -14.44
N ASP A 292 -4.73 5.10 -13.98
CA ASP A 292 -3.34 5.50 -14.20
C ASP A 292 -2.37 4.62 -13.42
N ALA A 293 -1.71 3.70 -14.13
CA ALA A 293 -0.83 2.70 -13.56
C ALA A 293 0.43 3.31 -12.90
N ASN A 294 0.87 4.49 -13.33
CA ASN A 294 1.99 5.18 -12.70
C ASN A 294 1.58 5.68 -11.33
N TRP A 295 0.47 6.41 -11.24
CA TRP A 295 -0.05 6.95 -9.98
C TRP A 295 -0.57 5.87 -9.03
N ALA A 296 -1.16 4.81 -9.57
CA ALA A 296 -1.60 3.65 -8.80
C ALA A 296 -0.42 2.97 -8.06
N ASN A 297 0.73 2.83 -8.74
CA ASN A 297 1.94 2.26 -8.12
C ASN A 297 2.74 3.29 -7.31
N ALA A 298 2.51 4.59 -7.51
CA ALA A 298 3.20 5.66 -6.79
C ALA A 298 2.51 6.00 -5.46
N ILE A 299 1.19 6.20 -5.49
CA ILE A 299 0.41 6.71 -4.36
C ILE A 299 -0.71 5.72 -4.01
N GLY A 300 -1.34 5.05 -4.98
CA GLY A 300 -2.45 4.14 -4.68
C GLY A 300 -3.59 4.88 -3.97
N SER A 301 -4.00 4.42 -2.78
CA SER A 301 -4.95 5.16 -1.95
C SER A 301 -4.29 6.22 -1.07
N PHE A 302 -5.03 7.29 -0.77
CA PHE A 302 -4.55 8.44 -0.01
C PHE A 302 -5.70 9.13 0.72
N ASN A 303 -5.35 10.08 1.58
CA ASN A 303 -6.33 10.94 2.25
C ASN A 303 -6.29 12.34 1.66
N TYR A 304 -7.45 12.98 1.55
CA TYR A 304 -7.54 14.38 1.12
C TYR A 304 -8.54 15.17 1.96
N ASN A 305 -8.39 16.49 2.01
CA ASN A 305 -9.42 17.40 2.54
C ASN A 305 -9.48 18.71 1.75
N LEU A 306 -10.57 19.45 1.93
CA LEU A 306 -10.80 20.76 1.33
C LEU A 306 -10.80 21.84 2.40
N VAL A 307 -10.04 22.91 2.19
CA VAL A 307 -10.00 24.08 3.08
C VAL A 307 -10.14 25.34 2.24
N GLY A 308 -11.04 26.25 2.59
CA GLY A 308 -11.27 27.47 1.82
C GLY A 308 -12.52 28.20 2.23
N GLU A 309 -13.26 28.72 1.26
CA GLU A 309 -14.51 29.43 1.47
C GLU A 309 -15.51 29.19 0.34
N VAL A 310 -16.79 29.34 0.67
CA VAL A 310 -17.91 29.28 -0.28
C VAL A 310 -18.82 30.46 -0.05
N THR A 311 -19.16 31.19 -1.11
CA THR A 311 -20.07 32.32 -1.08
C THR A 311 -21.35 31.96 -1.82
N ALA A 312 -22.48 31.97 -1.11
CA ALA A 312 -23.81 31.82 -1.68
C ALA A 312 -24.41 33.20 -2.00
N TYR A 313 -25.03 33.32 -3.17
CA TYR A 313 -25.59 34.56 -3.71
C TYR A 313 -27.11 34.44 -3.85
N PRO A 314 -27.90 35.37 -3.28
CA PRO A 314 -29.33 35.42 -3.53
C PRO A 314 -29.63 35.79 -4.99
N PRO A 315 -30.79 35.39 -5.53
CA PRO A 315 -31.20 35.76 -6.88
C PRO A 315 -31.44 37.27 -7.01
N GLU A 316 -31.20 37.82 -8.21
CA GLU A 316 -31.49 39.24 -8.52
C GLU A 316 -32.99 39.57 -8.47
N GLU A 317 -33.85 38.59 -8.76
CA GLU A 317 -35.30 38.73 -8.74
C GLU A 317 -35.94 37.78 -7.71
N PRO A 318 -37.01 38.19 -6.99
CA PRO A 318 -37.72 37.33 -6.07
C PRO A 318 -38.21 36.04 -6.74
N GLY A 319 -37.79 34.88 -6.21
CA GLY A 319 -38.11 33.56 -6.75
C GLY A 319 -37.17 33.06 -7.84
N GLY A 320 -36.07 33.76 -8.12
CA GLY A 320 -34.97 33.25 -8.95
C GLY A 320 -34.14 32.16 -8.26
N GLU A 321 -33.20 31.58 -9.01
CA GLU A 321 -32.30 30.53 -8.55
C GLU A 321 -31.12 31.13 -7.77
N TRP A 322 -30.71 30.49 -6.67
CA TRP A 322 -29.51 30.87 -5.93
C TRP A 322 -28.27 30.34 -6.66
N SER A 323 -27.17 31.07 -6.52
CA SER A 323 -25.87 30.61 -7.02
C SER A 323 -24.83 30.56 -5.91
N TYR A 324 -23.72 29.89 -6.16
CA TYR A 324 -22.55 29.89 -5.29
C TYR A 324 -21.25 29.96 -6.08
N GLU A 325 -20.23 30.47 -5.41
CA GLU A 325 -18.82 30.42 -5.83
C GLU A 325 -18.02 29.81 -4.68
N ILE A 326 -17.14 28.86 -4.98
CA ILE A 326 -16.35 28.14 -3.99
C ILE A 326 -14.88 28.11 -4.43
N ASP A 327 -14.01 28.50 -3.50
CA ASP A 327 -12.56 28.51 -3.64
C ASP A 327 -11.97 27.64 -2.54
N THR A 328 -11.39 26.49 -2.89
CA THR A 328 -10.76 25.59 -1.92
C THR A 328 -9.35 25.22 -2.31
N GLN A 329 -8.51 25.05 -1.29
CA GLN A 329 -7.27 24.28 -1.38
C GLN A 329 -7.61 22.81 -1.15
N VAL A 330 -7.26 21.97 -2.12
CA VAL A 330 -7.22 20.52 -1.97
C VAL A 330 -5.90 20.17 -1.31
N ASN A 331 -5.93 19.49 -0.17
CA ASN A 331 -4.72 18.94 0.45
C ASN A 331 -4.75 17.43 0.32
N LEU A 332 -3.61 16.83 -0.02
CA LEU A 332 -3.39 15.39 -0.08
C LEU A 332 -2.34 15.00 0.94
N ARG A 333 -2.57 13.88 1.63
CA ARG A 333 -1.55 13.20 2.43
C ARG A 333 -1.64 11.69 2.31
N LYS A 334 -0.49 11.05 2.31
CA LYS A 334 -0.35 9.60 2.41
C LYS A 334 0.89 9.28 3.23
N TYR A 335 0.79 8.30 4.11
CA TYR A 335 1.99 7.65 4.63
C TYR A 335 2.34 6.49 3.70
N TYR A 336 3.55 6.50 3.15
CA TYR A 336 4.03 5.51 2.20
C TYR A 336 4.62 4.33 2.97
N ASP A 337 3.72 3.47 3.43
CA ASP A 337 3.95 2.35 4.32
C ASP A 337 3.54 1.01 3.72
N TRP A 338 3.91 -0.07 4.43
CA TRP A 338 3.70 -1.43 3.95
C TRP A 338 3.19 -2.36 5.05
N GLY A 339 2.20 -3.19 4.72
CA GLY A 339 1.61 -4.18 5.63
C GLY A 339 2.62 -5.21 6.15
N ARG A 340 2.73 -5.31 7.48
CA ARG A 340 3.73 -6.17 8.16
C ARG A 340 3.56 -7.67 7.90
N GLN A 341 2.31 -8.09 7.72
CA GLN A 341 1.90 -9.47 7.52
C GLN A 341 1.16 -9.66 6.20
N ASP A 342 1.14 -8.64 5.35
CA ASP A 342 0.39 -8.66 4.12
C ASP A 342 1.29 -9.14 2.97
N THR A 343 0.95 -10.29 2.39
CA THR A 343 1.68 -10.87 1.26
C THR A 343 1.07 -10.46 -0.09
N SER A 344 0.06 -9.61 -0.11
CA SER A 344 -0.52 -9.06 -1.33
C SER A 344 0.50 -8.21 -2.11
N PRO A 345 0.36 -8.12 -3.44
CA PRO A 345 1.19 -7.22 -4.25
C PRO A 345 1.06 -5.76 -3.80
N ALA A 346 2.19 -5.10 -3.64
CA ALA A 346 2.27 -3.69 -3.22
C ALA A 346 2.67 -2.78 -4.38
N VAL A 347 3.69 -3.20 -5.13
CA VAL A 347 4.22 -2.50 -6.29
C VAL A 347 4.37 -3.49 -7.42
N ASN A 348 3.80 -3.14 -8.56
CA ASN A 348 3.74 -3.98 -9.75
C ASN A 348 4.30 -3.23 -10.96
N PHE A 349 5.59 -3.40 -11.20
CA PHE A 349 6.24 -2.96 -12.43
C PHE A 349 6.27 -4.12 -13.43
N PRO A 350 6.33 -3.85 -14.74
CA PRO A 350 6.52 -4.91 -15.73
C PRO A 350 7.75 -5.79 -15.42
N GLY A 351 7.49 -7.05 -15.07
CA GLY A 351 8.52 -8.03 -14.72
C GLY A 351 9.03 -7.99 -13.27
N PHE A 352 8.49 -7.11 -12.42
CA PHE A 352 8.82 -7.03 -11.00
C PHE A 352 7.56 -6.83 -10.16
N THR A 353 7.32 -7.75 -9.23
CA THR A 353 6.23 -7.63 -8.25
C THR A 353 6.83 -7.81 -6.87
N PHE A 354 6.49 -6.91 -5.96
CA PHE A 354 6.92 -6.95 -4.56
C PHE A 354 5.68 -7.03 -3.67
N SER A 355 5.71 -7.89 -2.66
CA SER A 355 4.64 -7.90 -1.66
C SER A 355 4.81 -6.78 -0.64
N GLN A 356 3.72 -6.43 0.04
CA GLN A 356 3.78 -5.43 1.11
C GLN A 356 4.77 -5.86 2.20
N GLN A 357 4.71 -7.11 2.63
CA GLN A 357 5.62 -7.67 3.63
C GLN A 357 7.08 -7.63 3.17
N GLU A 358 7.38 -7.87 1.90
CA GLU A 358 8.77 -7.79 1.39
C GLU A 358 9.34 -6.38 1.52
N LEU A 359 8.54 -5.36 1.21
CA LEU A 359 8.95 -3.96 1.35
C LEU A 359 9.01 -3.54 2.83
N TRP A 360 8.06 -3.98 3.65
CA TRP A 360 8.10 -3.77 5.10
C TRP A 360 9.36 -4.35 5.74
N GLU A 361 9.78 -5.56 5.36
CA GLU A 361 11.00 -6.19 5.88
C GLU A 361 12.27 -5.41 5.46
N LEU A 362 12.27 -4.78 4.27
CA LEU A 362 13.36 -3.85 3.92
C LEU A 362 13.40 -2.66 4.90
N HIS A 363 12.24 -2.09 5.23
CA HIS A 363 12.16 -0.99 6.19
C HIS A 363 12.62 -1.42 7.59
N ARG A 364 12.06 -2.51 8.13
CA ARG A 364 12.38 -3.06 9.45
C ARG A 364 13.87 -3.35 9.65
N HIS A 365 14.56 -3.76 8.59
CA HIS A 365 16.00 -4.07 8.62
C HIS A 365 16.89 -2.84 8.31
N GLY A 366 16.31 -1.64 8.23
CA GLY A 366 16.99 -0.39 7.90
C GLY A 366 17.64 -0.43 6.52
N MET A 367 17.01 -1.13 5.57
CA MET A 367 17.42 -1.22 4.17
C MET A 367 16.58 -0.32 3.24
N ALA A 368 15.54 0.29 3.79
CA ALA A 368 14.66 1.28 3.18
C ALA A 368 13.95 2.06 4.31
N GLN A 369 13.23 3.14 3.99
CA GLN A 369 12.54 3.96 4.99
C GLN A 369 11.20 4.42 4.45
N GLU A 370 10.12 4.13 5.19
CA GLU A 370 8.79 4.68 4.97
C GLU A 370 8.80 6.21 5.19
N PHE A 371 7.91 6.92 4.51
CA PHE A 371 7.93 8.39 4.49
C PHE A 371 6.53 8.98 4.22
N TRP A 372 6.39 10.29 4.48
CA TRP A 372 5.17 11.02 4.14
C TRP A 372 5.17 11.50 2.69
N ILE A 373 4.03 11.40 2.05
CA ILE A 373 3.71 12.05 0.79
C ILE A 373 2.67 13.14 1.11
N ALA A 374 2.91 14.36 0.65
CA ALA A 374 1.99 15.47 0.83
C ALA A 374 1.91 16.32 -0.44
N GLY A 375 0.77 16.97 -0.68
CA GLY A 375 0.62 17.89 -1.79
C GLY A 375 -0.57 18.80 -1.58
N ASP A 376 -0.59 19.93 -2.27
CA ASP A 376 -1.74 20.81 -2.30
C ASP A 376 -1.88 21.51 -3.66
N THR A 377 -3.13 21.86 -4.00
CA THR A 377 -3.46 22.76 -5.11
C THR A 377 -4.73 23.55 -4.79
N ARG A 378 -4.99 24.65 -5.52
CA ARG A 378 -6.22 25.43 -5.40
C ARG A 378 -7.16 25.15 -6.57
N VAL A 379 -8.44 24.94 -6.24
CA VAL A 379 -9.51 24.70 -7.19
C VAL A 379 -10.68 25.62 -6.88
N SER A 380 -11.19 26.27 -7.92
CA SER A 380 -12.37 27.14 -7.85
C SER A 380 -13.50 26.56 -8.69
N SER A 381 -14.75 26.67 -8.23
CA SER A 381 -15.92 26.39 -9.05
C SER A 381 -17.10 27.30 -8.72
N GLU A 382 -18.07 27.35 -9.63
CA GLU A 382 -19.33 28.06 -9.46
C GLU A 382 -20.48 27.11 -9.80
N GLY A 383 -21.64 27.35 -9.21
CA GLY A 383 -22.82 26.56 -9.48
C GLY A 383 -24.11 27.22 -9.01
N SER A 384 -25.22 26.50 -9.16
CA SER A 384 -26.54 26.91 -8.70
C SER A 384 -27.21 25.82 -7.85
N GLY A 385 -28.10 26.22 -6.94
CA GLY A 385 -28.61 25.35 -5.87
C GLY A 385 -30.01 25.68 -5.37
#